data_AF-A0A3M0DWD6-F1
#
_entry.id   AF-A0A3M0DWD6-F1
#
_cell.length_a   1.000
_cell.length_b   1.000
_cell.length_c   1.000
_cell.angle_alpha   90.00
_cell.angle_beta   90.00
_cell.angle_gamma   90.00
#
_symmetry.space_group_name_H-M   'P 1'
#
loop_
_entity.id
_entity.type
_entity.pdbx_description
1 polymer ?
#
loop_
_entity_poly.entity_id
_entity_poly.type
_entity_poly.pdbx_seq_one_letter_code
_entity_poly.pdbx_strand_id
1 'polypeptide(L)'
;MARPFTPDQFTRRQAAQNAAFLAALRRTGNAREAASTLGYNRSTFTKRRAAHPAFAAKWNAALALANAALNIPSRLREGAGEGSATNAPVSTVSPTTTRTANGRLQLRRPPANRLDHAAEQAFLTALSATANIRLSAAAAGFSHSAFYARRKASPAFAREMRLALAAGYESVEFALLAGTLPGSHDHDEWRHNASPPIPPMTANQALQLLHLHNRTVHLQEEPPHIKRRRGESSDAHSYRLSAMYEARQARAREAFDIAEVARNERGEPTLTNPYPAPNPVRLPALDQVTGWSKADPTKTPHDPDVALFGGWRLKDWTA
;
A
#
# COMPACT_ATOMS: atom_id res chain seq x y z
N MET A 1 1.40 45.13 31.84
CA MET A 1 0.13 45.86 31.66
C MET A 1 -1.03 44.89 31.86
N ALA A 2 -1.84 45.09 32.91
CA ALA A 2 -3.02 44.28 33.16
C ALA A 2 -4.09 44.58 32.10
N ARG A 3 -4.67 43.53 31.48
CA ARG A 3 -5.74 43.69 30.51
C ARG A 3 -7.00 44.23 31.22
N PRO A 4 -7.76 45.13 30.60
CA PRO A 4 -9.01 45.61 31.17
C PRO A 4 -9.96 44.43 31.44
N PHE A 5 -10.47 44.36 32.67
CA PHE A 5 -11.45 43.37 33.11
C PHE A 5 -12.71 43.55 32.26
N THR A 6 -12.86 42.72 31.23
CA THR A 6 -14.06 42.71 30.41
C THR A 6 -15.12 41.98 31.22
N PRO A 7 -16.28 42.59 31.53
CA PRO A 7 -17.34 41.91 32.27
C PRO A 7 -17.67 40.59 31.56
N ASP A 8 -17.83 39.52 32.33
CA ASP A 8 -17.97 38.15 31.82
C ASP A 8 -19.38 37.87 31.25
N GLN A 9 -19.97 38.89 30.63
CA GLN A 9 -21.33 38.89 30.11
C GLN A 9 -21.31 38.94 28.59
N PHE A 10 -21.71 37.83 27.98
CA PHE A 10 -22.00 37.78 26.55
C PHE A 10 -23.40 38.32 26.28
N THR A 11 -23.58 38.95 25.13
CA THR A 11 -24.95 39.25 24.66
C THR A 11 -25.74 37.95 24.48
N ARG A 12 -27.07 37.98 24.58
CA ARG A 12 -27.93 36.78 24.43
C ARG A 12 -27.60 35.97 23.18
N ARG A 13 -27.34 36.65 22.06
CA ARG A 13 -26.91 36.04 20.79
C ARG A 13 -25.55 35.36 20.89
N GLN A 14 -24.57 36.01 21.52
CA GLN A 14 -23.23 35.45 21.72
C GLN A 14 -23.25 34.25 22.68
N ALA A 15 -24.09 34.30 23.73
CA ALA A 15 -24.28 33.18 24.66
C ALA A 15 -24.86 31.95 23.94
N ALA A 16 -25.87 32.13 23.08
CA ALA A 16 -26.43 31.04 22.26
C ALA A 16 -25.39 30.46 21.29
N GLN A 17 -24.61 31.31 20.61
CA GLN A 17 -23.50 30.87 19.75
C GLN A 17 -22.45 30.06 20.53
N ASN A 18 -22.07 30.53 21.72
CA ASN A 18 -21.11 29.86 22.58
C ASN A 18 -21.64 28.50 23.05
N ALA A 19 -22.93 28.41 23.39
CA ALA A 19 -23.56 27.16 23.79
C ALA A 19 -23.56 26.13 22.63
N ALA A 20 -23.97 26.55 21.43
CA ALA A 20 -23.94 25.71 20.23
C ALA A 20 -22.51 25.23 19.90
N PHE A 21 -21.53 26.13 20.01
CA PHE A 21 -20.12 25.80 19.80
C PHE A 21 -19.59 24.79 20.81
N LEU A 22 -19.88 24.97 22.10
CA LEU A 22 -19.47 24.03 23.15
C LEU A 22 -20.13 22.65 22.98
N ALA A 23 -21.39 22.61 22.53
CA ALA A 23 -22.06 21.34 22.21
C ALA A 23 -21.40 20.62 21.02
N ALA A 24 -21.02 21.35 19.97
CA ALA A 24 -20.28 20.78 18.85
C ALA A 24 -18.87 20.31 19.27
N LEU A 25 -18.18 21.09 20.10
CA LEU A 25 -16.86 20.76 20.63
C LEU A 25 -16.87 19.50 21.52
N ARG A 26 -17.93 19.29 22.30
CA ARG A 26 -18.14 18.05 23.09
C ARG A 26 -18.25 16.81 22.20
N ARG A 27 -18.84 16.95 21.01
CA ARG A 27 -19.01 15.85 20.06
C ARG A 27 -17.73 15.53 19.29
N THR A 28 -16.98 16.55 18.87
CA THR A 28 -15.85 16.36 17.95
C THR A 28 -14.48 16.39 18.62
N GLY A 29 -14.33 17.07 19.76
CA GLY A 29 -13.03 17.35 20.37
C GLY A 29 -12.12 18.28 19.54
N ASN A 30 -12.61 18.76 18.39
CA ASN A 30 -11.87 19.57 17.43
C ASN A 30 -12.52 20.95 17.27
N ALA A 31 -11.86 21.98 17.78
CA ALA A 31 -12.38 23.34 17.78
C ALA A 31 -12.51 23.97 16.38
N ARG A 32 -11.66 23.58 15.43
CA ARG A 32 -11.76 24.09 14.05
C ARG A 32 -12.99 23.52 13.36
N GLU A 33 -13.24 22.24 13.56
CA GLU A 33 -14.41 21.53 13.03
C GLU A 33 -15.70 21.99 13.69
N ALA A 34 -15.72 22.12 15.02
CA ALA A 34 -16.86 22.67 15.76
C ALA A 34 -17.24 24.09 15.30
N ALA A 35 -16.26 24.95 15.03
CA ALA A 35 -16.52 26.28 14.49
C ALA A 35 -17.02 26.21 13.03
N SER A 36 -16.41 25.36 12.20
CA SER A 36 -16.81 25.16 10.81
C SER A 36 -18.23 24.65 10.67
N THR A 37 -18.67 23.71 11.52
CA THR A 37 -20.05 23.18 11.49
C THR A 37 -21.10 24.25 11.75
N LEU A 38 -20.70 25.35 12.38
CA LEU A 38 -21.56 26.48 12.70
C LEU A 38 -21.37 27.66 11.73
N GLY A 39 -20.53 27.52 10.70
CA GLY A 39 -20.24 28.59 9.74
C GLY A 39 -19.37 29.73 10.30
N TYR A 40 -18.67 29.52 11.42
CA TYR A 40 -17.84 30.55 12.06
C TYR A 40 -16.35 30.25 11.95
N ASN A 41 -15.54 31.32 11.95
CA ASN A 41 -14.09 31.17 12.07
C ASN A 41 -13.71 30.76 13.50
N ARG A 42 -12.75 29.83 13.66
CA ARG A 42 -12.20 29.43 14.98
C ARG A 42 -11.66 30.62 15.78
N SER A 43 -11.11 31.62 15.10
CA SER A 43 -10.51 32.81 15.73
C SER A 43 -11.50 33.54 16.63
N THR A 44 -12.78 33.58 16.24
CA THR A 44 -13.88 34.22 16.99
C THR A 44 -14.01 33.64 18.40
N PHE A 45 -14.08 32.31 18.53
CA PHE A 45 -14.19 31.67 19.84
C PHE A 45 -12.85 31.61 20.60
N THR A 46 -11.72 31.62 19.88
CA THR A 46 -10.39 31.70 20.50
C THR A 46 -10.18 33.06 21.20
N LYS A 47 -10.61 34.16 20.56
CA LYS A 47 -10.60 35.51 21.17
C LYS A 47 -11.52 35.57 22.39
N ARG A 48 -12.73 35.01 22.31
CA ARG A 48 -13.65 34.91 23.46
C ARG A 48 -13.05 34.11 24.61
N ARG A 49 -12.36 33.00 24.33
CA ARG A 49 -11.64 32.20 25.34
C ARG A 49 -10.54 32.99 26.05
N ALA A 50 -9.84 33.87 25.32
CA ALA A 50 -8.78 34.69 25.90
C ALA A 50 -9.30 35.85 26.76
N ALA A 51 -10.50 36.36 26.46
CA ALA A 51 -11.13 37.47 27.18
C ALA A 51 -11.99 37.02 28.38
N HIS A 52 -12.60 35.84 28.30
CA HIS A 52 -13.64 35.39 29.23
C HIS A 52 -13.23 34.10 29.97
N PRO A 53 -12.89 34.16 31.27
CA PRO A 53 -12.42 33.00 32.02
C PRO A 53 -13.49 31.93 32.22
N ALA A 54 -14.76 32.29 32.45
CA ALA A 54 -15.82 31.29 32.59
C ALA A 54 -16.06 30.51 31.29
N PHE A 55 -15.93 31.17 30.13
CA PHE A 55 -16.00 30.49 28.84
C PHE A 55 -14.81 29.57 28.62
N ALA A 56 -13.61 29.97 29.04
CA ALA A 56 -12.42 29.12 28.99
C ALA A 56 -12.57 27.85 29.85
N ALA A 57 -13.14 27.95 31.05
CA ALA A 57 -13.44 26.80 31.89
C ALA A 57 -14.44 25.84 31.22
N LYS A 58 -15.56 26.37 30.69
CA LYS A 58 -16.56 25.57 29.95
C LYS A 58 -15.97 24.90 28.70
N TRP A 59 -15.07 25.59 28.01
CA TRP A 59 -14.33 25.03 26.87
C TRP A 59 -13.47 23.84 27.30
N ASN A 60 -12.67 23.99 28.35
CA ASN A 60 -11.82 22.91 28.86
C ASN A 60 -12.65 21.70 29.29
N ALA A 61 -13.78 21.93 29.98
CA ALA A 61 -14.72 20.87 30.36
C ALA A 61 -15.32 20.15 29.13
N ALA A 62 -15.75 20.90 28.10
CA ALA A 62 -16.25 20.33 26.85
C ALA A 62 -15.20 19.42 26.17
N LEU A 63 -13.95 19.87 26.20
CA LEU A 63 -12.80 19.19 25.65
C LEU A 63 -12.41 17.91 26.43
N ALA A 64 -12.63 17.90 27.75
CA ALA A 64 -12.43 16.71 28.59
C ALA A 64 -13.53 15.67 28.34
N LEU A 65 -14.79 16.11 28.27
CA LEU A 65 -15.93 15.24 27.95
C LEU A 65 -15.81 14.61 26.56
N ALA A 66 -15.37 15.36 25.55
CA ALA A 66 -15.12 14.83 24.21
C ALA A 66 -14.05 13.74 24.23
N ASN A 67 -12.95 13.97 24.96
CA ASN A 67 -11.88 12.98 25.05
C ASN A 67 -12.35 11.71 25.77
N ALA A 68 -13.14 11.84 26.84
CA ALA A 68 -13.74 10.71 27.53
C ALA A 68 -14.68 9.92 26.61
N ALA A 69 -15.59 10.60 25.90
CA ALA A 69 -16.54 9.97 24.98
C ALA A 69 -15.86 9.24 23.81
N LEU A 70 -14.78 9.82 23.26
CA LEU A 70 -14.03 9.21 22.16
C LEU A 70 -13.10 8.07 22.61
N ASN A 71 -12.79 7.98 23.91
CA ASN A 71 -11.95 6.93 24.49
C ASN A 71 -12.75 5.69 24.92
N ILE A 72 -14.08 5.70 24.80
CA ILE A 72 -14.91 4.54 25.12
C ILE A 72 -14.63 3.45 24.08
N PRO A 73 -14.15 2.25 24.49
CA PRO A 73 -13.88 1.16 23.55
C PRO A 73 -15.18 0.71 22.85
N SER A 74 -15.11 0.49 21.54
CA SER A 74 -16.26 0.14 20.67
C SER A 74 -17.15 -1.01 21.16
N ARG A 75 -16.66 -1.88 22.06
CA ARG A 75 -17.40 -3.04 22.57
C ARG A 75 -18.67 -2.70 23.38
N LEU A 76 -18.87 -1.44 23.78
CA LEU A 76 -20.09 -1.00 24.46
C LEU A 76 -21.11 -0.32 23.52
N ARG A 77 -20.79 -0.17 22.22
CA ARG A 77 -21.67 0.52 21.25
C ARG A 77 -22.58 -0.43 20.45
N GLU A 78 -22.31 -1.73 20.47
CA GLU A 78 -23.02 -2.75 19.69
C GLU A 78 -24.35 -3.23 20.34
N GLY A 79 -24.82 -2.56 21.40
CA GLY A 79 -26.06 -2.94 22.11
C GLY A 79 -27.36 -2.28 21.61
N ALA A 80 -27.38 -1.63 20.44
CA ALA A 80 -28.59 -0.98 19.94
C ALA A 80 -28.75 -1.13 18.42
N GLY A 81 -29.48 -2.18 18.03
CA GLY A 81 -30.22 -2.23 16.76
C GLY A 81 -29.50 -2.90 15.60
N GLU A 82 -29.54 -4.23 15.55
CA GLU A 82 -29.52 -4.97 14.29
C GLU A 82 -30.76 -4.59 13.47
N GLY A 83 -30.52 -4.17 12.24
CA GLY A 83 -31.56 -3.80 11.27
C GLY A 83 -30.90 -3.66 9.90
N SER A 84 -30.77 -4.80 9.23
CA SER A 84 -30.31 -4.94 7.84
C SER A 84 -31.00 -3.92 6.93
N ALA A 85 -30.21 -3.07 6.28
CA ALA A 85 -30.63 -2.32 5.09
C ALA A 85 -29.53 -2.46 4.04
N THR A 86 -29.87 -3.26 3.04
CA THR A 86 -29.21 -3.53 1.78
C THR A 86 -28.86 -2.25 1.01
N ASN A 87 -27.66 -2.24 0.43
CA ASN A 87 -27.21 -1.44 -0.72
C ASN A 87 -27.65 0.05 -0.76
N ALA A 88 -26.93 0.88 -0.02
CA ALA A 88 -26.81 2.32 -0.31
C ALA A 88 -25.32 2.64 -0.56
N PRO A 89 -24.96 3.47 -1.55
CA PRO A 89 -23.58 3.77 -1.87
C PRO A 89 -22.92 4.42 -0.66
N VAL A 90 -21.93 3.74 -0.09
CA VAL A 90 -21.10 4.22 1.00
C VAL A 90 -20.42 5.50 0.53
N SER A 91 -20.99 6.65 0.88
CA SER A 91 -20.23 7.90 0.93
C SER A 91 -19.17 7.73 2.02
N THR A 92 -17.95 7.46 1.60
CA THR A 92 -16.73 7.12 2.35
C THR A 92 -16.18 8.25 3.25
N VAL A 93 -17.04 9.14 3.77
CA VAL A 93 -16.61 10.29 4.56
C VAL A 93 -17.03 10.16 6.02
N SER A 94 -16.90 8.95 6.58
CA SER A 94 -17.04 8.75 8.01
C SER A 94 -15.85 9.43 8.72
N PRO A 95 -16.11 10.34 9.68
CA PRO A 95 -15.03 11.06 10.34
C PRO A 95 -14.18 10.10 11.17
N THR A 96 -12.86 10.22 11.05
CA THR A 96 -11.89 9.32 11.72
C THR A 96 -11.45 9.91 13.05
N THR A 97 -11.40 9.09 14.11
CA THR A 97 -10.80 9.48 15.39
C THR A 97 -9.28 9.48 15.27
N THR A 98 -8.64 10.62 15.56
CA THR A 98 -7.20 10.84 15.47
C THR A 98 -6.63 11.27 16.83
N ARG A 99 -5.46 10.75 17.22
CA ARG A 99 -4.72 11.24 18.40
C ARG A 99 -3.87 12.44 18.01
N THR A 100 -3.93 13.48 18.82
CA THR A 100 -3.00 14.63 18.76
C THR A 100 -1.67 14.28 19.41
N ALA A 101 -0.62 15.06 19.12
CA ALA A 101 0.70 14.90 19.77
C ALA A 101 0.63 14.95 21.31
N ASN A 102 -0.35 15.68 21.85
CA ASN A 102 -0.59 15.79 23.29
C ASN A 102 -1.49 14.66 23.84
N GLY A 103 -1.63 13.54 23.10
CA GLY A 103 -2.36 12.35 23.52
C GLY A 103 -3.89 12.40 23.43
N ARG A 104 -4.48 13.56 23.11
CA ARG A 104 -5.95 13.77 23.09
C ARG A 104 -6.58 13.24 21.81
N LEU A 105 -7.75 12.62 21.93
CA LEU A 105 -8.55 12.14 20.79
C LEU A 105 -9.40 13.27 20.19
N GLN A 106 -9.43 13.32 18.86
CA GLN A 106 -10.22 14.26 18.07
C GLN A 106 -10.87 13.52 16.91
N LEU A 107 -12.15 13.75 16.72
CA LEU A 107 -12.85 13.38 15.50
C LEU A 107 -12.44 14.39 14.42
N ARG A 108 -11.96 13.88 13.28
CA ARG A 108 -11.55 14.69 12.13
C ARG A 108 -12.19 14.15 10.87
N ARG A 109 -12.75 15.06 10.07
CA ARG A 109 -13.06 14.74 8.67
C ARG A 109 -11.75 14.40 7.93
N PRO A 110 -11.71 13.31 7.13
CA PRO A 110 -10.57 13.07 6.26
C PRO A 110 -10.35 14.28 5.34
N PRO A 111 -9.10 14.63 5.02
CA PRO A 111 -8.83 15.74 4.11
C PRO A 111 -9.45 15.43 2.74
N ALA A 112 -10.03 16.44 2.09
CA ALA A 112 -10.76 16.27 0.83
C ALA A 112 -9.92 15.63 -0.29
N ASN A 113 -8.60 15.85 -0.28
CA ASN A 113 -7.67 15.31 -1.27
C ASN A 113 -6.88 14.11 -0.74
N ARG A 114 -7.47 13.32 0.17
CA ARG A 114 -6.84 12.05 0.57
C ARG A 114 -6.97 11.07 -0.58
N LEU A 115 -5.85 10.50 -1.00
CA LEU A 115 -5.85 9.36 -1.90
C LEU A 115 -6.62 8.21 -1.23
N ASP A 116 -7.76 7.83 -1.80
CA ASP A 116 -8.56 6.72 -1.33
C ASP A 116 -8.32 5.47 -2.21
N HIS A 117 -8.89 4.34 -1.79
CA HIS A 117 -8.71 3.08 -2.50
C HIS A 117 -9.31 3.12 -3.91
N ALA A 118 -10.39 3.86 -4.12
CA ALA A 118 -11.01 4.02 -5.43
C ALA A 118 -10.06 4.74 -6.40
N ALA A 119 -9.42 5.82 -5.95
CA ALA A 119 -8.42 6.53 -6.73
C ALA A 119 -7.17 5.67 -7.00
N GLU A 120 -6.72 4.88 -6.03
CA GLU A 120 -5.63 3.92 -6.22
C GLU A 120 -5.97 2.89 -7.32
N GLN A 121 -7.17 2.32 -7.28
CA GLN A 121 -7.60 1.34 -8.26
C GLN A 121 -7.79 1.95 -9.66
N ALA A 122 -8.41 3.14 -9.75
CA ALA A 122 -8.57 3.86 -11.02
C ALA A 122 -7.20 4.17 -11.66
N PHE A 123 -6.24 4.60 -10.82
CA PHE A 123 -4.87 4.83 -11.27
C PHE A 123 -4.19 3.55 -11.78
N LEU A 124 -4.25 2.46 -11.01
CA LEU A 124 -3.61 1.19 -11.40
C LEU A 124 -4.22 0.61 -12.68
N THR A 125 -5.54 0.73 -12.84
CA THR A 125 -6.27 0.28 -14.05
C THR A 125 -5.85 1.09 -15.29
N ALA A 126 -5.74 2.41 -15.16
CA ALA A 126 -5.26 3.25 -16.25
C ALA A 126 -3.78 3.01 -16.56
N LEU A 127 -2.98 2.72 -15.53
CA LEU A 127 -1.54 2.46 -15.67
C LEU A 127 -1.28 1.13 -16.38
N SER A 128 -2.06 0.09 -16.08
CA SER A 128 -1.99 -1.21 -16.76
C SER A 128 -2.44 -1.17 -18.21
N ALA A 129 -3.17 -0.15 -18.63
CA ALA A 129 -3.56 0.01 -20.04
C ALA A 129 -2.58 0.89 -20.83
N THR A 130 -1.91 1.85 -20.18
CA THR A 130 -1.22 2.94 -20.90
C THR A 130 0.27 3.07 -20.60
N ALA A 131 0.77 2.44 -19.52
CA ALA A 131 2.11 2.65 -18.97
C ALA A 131 2.51 4.12 -18.71
N ASN A 132 1.56 5.08 -18.80
CA ASN A 132 1.83 6.50 -18.68
C ASN A 132 1.35 7.03 -17.32
N ILE A 133 2.31 7.30 -16.43
CA ILE A 133 2.03 7.73 -15.05
C ILE A 133 1.25 9.06 -15.00
N ARG A 134 1.57 10.03 -15.87
CA ARG A 134 0.90 11.34 -15.84
C ARG A 134 -0.54 11.24 -16.29
N LEU A 135 -0.78 10.48 -17.35
CA LEU A 135 -2.12 10.23 -17.89
C LEU A 135 -2.96 9.39 -16.91
N SER A 136 -2.38 8.36 -16.31
CA SER A 136 -3.05 7.52 -15.30
C SER A 136 -3.42 8.30 -14.05
N ALA A 137 -2.54 9.21 -13.61
CA ALA A 137 -2.83 10.09 -12.46
C ALA A 137 -3.97 11.07 -12.77
N ALA A 138 -3.99 11.63 -13.99
CA ALA A 138 -5.08 12.49 -14.45
C ALA A 138 -6.41 11.72 -14.52
N ALA A 139 -6.41 10.47 -14.99
CA ALA A 139 -7.59 9.61 -15.02
C ALA A 139 -8.15 9.34 -13.61
N ALA A 140 -7.28 9.24 -12.61
CA ALA A 140 -7.68 9.11 -11.21
C ALA A 140 -8.05 10.45 -10.52
N GLY A 141 -7.84 11.60 -11.18
CA GLY A 141 -8.14 12.92 -10.62
C GLY A 141 -7.10 13.46 -9.63
N PHE A 142 -5.88 12.91 -9.60
CA PHE A 142 -4.83 13.30 -8.66
C PHE A 142 -3.53 13.70 -9.37
N SER A 143 -2.65 14.41 -8.66
CA SER A 143 -1.30 14.68 -9.16
C SER A 143 -0.45 13.40 -9.15
N HIS A 144 0.40 13.23 -10.16
CA HIS A 144 1.36 12.12 -10.20
C HIS A 144 2.27 12.03 -8.96
N SER A 145 2.57 13.18 -8.34
CA SER A 145 3.34 13.26 -7.09
C SER A 145 2.65 12.55 -5.91
N ALA A 146 1.32 12.55 -5.85
CA ALA A 146 0.57 11.86 -4.80
C ALA A 146 0.77 10.34 -4.88
N PHE A 147 0.79 9.78 -6.09
CA PHE A 147 1.05 8.35 -6.30
C PHE A 147 2.49 7.95 -6.00
N TYR A 148 3.47 8.81 -6.29
CA TYR A 148 4.85 8.56 -5.85
C TYR A 148 5.00 8.59 -4.32
N ALA A 149 4.32 9.53 -3.64
CA ALA A 149 4.29 9.56 -2.19
C ALA A 149 3.62 8.29 -1.63
N ARG A 150 2.51 7.84 -2.24
CA ARG A 150 1.82 6.60 -1.88
C ARG A 150 2.71 5.36 -2.08
N ARG A 151 3.41 5.27 -3.20
CA ARG A 151 4.41 4.22 -3.50
C ARG A 151 5.50 4.16 -2.45
N LYS A 152 5.98 5.30 -1.97
CA LYS A 152 7.00 5.34 -0.91
C LYS A 152 6.46 4.91 0.45
N ALA A 153 5.18 5.19 0.73
CA ALA A 153 4.54 4.90 2.01
C ALA A 153 3.99 3.46 2.13
N SER A 154 3.61 2.84 1.01
CA SER A 154 2.98 1.52 0.98
C SER A 154 3.75 0.55 0.07
N PRO A 155 4.42 -0.48 0.62
CA PRO A 155 5.11 -1.48 -0.19
C PRO A 155 4.15 -2.30 -1.05
N ALA A 156 2.94 -2.59 -0.55
CA ALA A 156 1.90 -3.27 -1.31
C ALA A 156 1.51 -2.47 -2.56
N PHE A 157 1.24 -1.17 -2.41
CA PHE A 157 0.94 -0.31 -3.56
C PHE A 157 2.11 -0.21 -4.53
N ALA A 158 3.35 -0.19 -4.03
CA ALA A 158 4.54 -0.19 -4.88
C ALA A 158 4.67 -1.44 -5.73
N ARG A 159 4.31 -2.60 -5.18
CA ARG A 159 4.23 -3.87 -5.91
C ARG A 159 3.15 -3.81 -6.99
N GLU A 160 1.91 -3.44 -6.63
CA GLU A 160 0.82 -3.34 -7.61
C GLU A 160 1.13 -2.35 -8.74
N MET A 161 1.71 -1.20 -8.41
CA MET A 161 2.13 -0.21 -9.41
C MET A 161 3.20 -0.75 -10.36
N ARG A 162 4.09 -1.62 -9.88
CA ARG A 162 5.09 -2.30 -10.72
C ARG A 162 4.45 -3.32 -11.65
N LEU A 163 3.50 -4.12 -11.15
CA LEU A 163 2.76 -5.09 -11.96
C LEU A 163 1.92 -4.40 -13.03
N ALA A 164 1.21 -3.33 -12.66
CA ALA A 164 0.47 -2.50 -13.60
C ALA A 164 1.39 -1.91 -14.67
N LEU A 165 2.60 -1.44 -14.33
CA LEU A 165 3.55 -0.97 -15.34
C LEU A 165 3.97 -2.08 -16.32
N ALA A 166 4.22 -3.30 -15.83
CA ALA A 166 4.57 -4.42 -16.70
C ALA A 166 3.42 -4.75 -17.68
N ALA A 167 2.20 -4.90 -17.17
CA ALA A 167 1.01 -5.12 -18.00
C ALA A 167 0.75 -3.96 -18.98
N GLY A 168 1.04 -2.72 -18.57
CA GLY A 168 0.95 -1.54 -19.43
C GLY A 168 1.95 -1.58 -20.58
N TYR A 169 3.19 -2.03 -20.33
CA TYR A 169 4.17 -2.21 -21.41
C TYR A 169 3.73 -3.28 -22.39
N GLU A 170 3.25 -4.43 -21.90
CA GLU A 170 2.69 -5.49 -22.76
C GLU A 170 1.50 -4.98 -23.59
N SER A 171 0.61 -4.18 -22.98
CA SER A 171 -0.55 -3.59 -23.68
C SER A 171 -0.12 -2.60 -24.76
N VAL A 172 0.89 -1.76 -24.49
CA VAL A 172 1.43 -0.80 -25.46
C VAL A 172 2.18 -1.52 -26.59
N GLU A 173 2.92 -2.58 -26.28
CA GLU A 173 3.59 -3.42 -27.27
C GLU A 173 2.57 -4.10 -28.18
N PHE A 174 1.52 -4.69 -27.61
CA PHE A 174 0.43 -5.27 -28.38
C PHE A 174 -0.27 -4.23 -29.27
N ALA A 175 -0.52 -3.03 -28.73
CA ALA A 175 -1.10 -1.92 -29.50
C ALA A 175 -0.18 -1.47 -30.64
N LEU A 176 1.14 -1.46 -30.44
CA LEU A 176 2.12 -1.15 -31.47
C LEU A 176 2.10 -2.21 -32.57
N LEU A 177 2.14 -3.49 -32.21
CA LEU A 177 2.04 -4.61 -33.16
C LEU A 177 0.72 -4.57 -33.94
N ALA A 178 -0.41 -4.35 -33.26
CA ALA A 178 -1.71 -4.19 -33.89
C ALA A 178 -1.72 -3.00 -34.87
N GLY A 179 -1.00 -1.92 -34.54
CA GLY A 179 -0.79 -0.77 -35.43
C GLY A 179 -0.01 -1.09 -36.71
N THR A 180 0.69 -2.22 -36.79
CA THR A 180 1.42 -2.66 -38.00
C THR A 180 0.65 -3.62 -38.89
N LEU A 181 -0.54 -4.07 -38.48
CA LEU A 181 -1.36 -4.98 -39.26
C LEU A 181 -1.85 -4.33 -40.57
N PRO A 182 -1.97 -5.08 -41.69
CA PRO A 182 -2.61 -4.56 -42.89
C PRO A 182 -4.04 -4.06 -42.57
N GLY A 183 -4.32 -2.81 -42.92
CA GLY A 183 -5.60 -2.16 -42.64
C GLY A 183 -5.71 -1.44 -41.28
N SER A 184 -4.69 -1.54 -40.41
CA SER A 184 -4.61 -0.73 -39.19
C SER A 184 -4.63 0.78 -39.48
N HIS A 185 -4.18 1.14 -40.68
CA HIS A 185 -4.10 2.52 -41.17
C HIS A 185 -5.30 2.95 -42.04
N ASP A 186 -6.29 2.07 -42.28
CA ASP A 186 -7.43 2.37 -43.17
C ASP A 186 -8.28 3.56 -42.66
N HIS A 187 -8.10 3.93 -41.40
CA HIS A 187 -8.75 5.07 -40.75
C HIS A 187 -7.74 6.06 -40.11
N ASP A 188 -6.45 5.98 -40.48
CA ASP A 188 -5.35 6.80 -39.93
C ASP A 188 -5.16 8.14 -40.68
N GLU A 189 -6.17 8.62 -41.41
CA GLU A 189 -6.08 9.86 -42.21
C GLU A 189 -5.60 11.10 -41.44
N TRP A 190 -5.57 11.05 -40.09
CA TRP A 190 -5.12 12.12 -39.20
C TRP A 190 -3.84 11.80 -38.39
N ARG A 191 -3.27 10.60 -38.47
CA ARG A 191 -2.06 10.18 -37.73
C ARG A 191 -0.92 9.88 -38.69
N HIS A 192 0.05 10.80 -38.79
CA HIS A 192 1.27 10.58 -39.55
C HIS A 192 2.26 9.68 -38.77
N ASN A 193 1.97 8.39 -38.70
CA ASN A 193 2.85 7.37 -38.11
C ASN A 193 3.68 6.62 -39.15
N ALA A 194 3.66 7.05 -40.42
CA ALA A 194 4.50 6.45 -41.45
C ALA A 194 5.97 6.55 -41.01
N SER A 195 6.57 5.39 -40.74
CA SER A 195 8.02 5.34 -40.49
C SER A 195 8.70 5.92 -41.72
N PRO A 196 9.62 6.90 -41.56
CA PRO A 196 10.35 7.43 -42.69
C PRO A 196 11.06 6.26 -43.39
N PRO A 197 11.09 6.23 -44.73
CA PRO A 197 11.77 5.16 -45.46
C PRO A 197 13.22 5.08 -44.98
N ILE A 198 13.63 3.90 -44.53
CA ILE A 198 15.00 3.65 -44.10
C ILE A 198 15.90 3.93 -45.32
N PRO A 199 16.85 4.89 -45.23
CA PRO A 199 17.74 5.17 -46.33
C PRO A 199 18.51 3.90 -46.73
N PRO A 200 18.79 3.67 -48.03
CA PRO A 200 19.60 2.53 -48.45
C PRO A 200 20.97 2.61 -47.76
N MET A 201 21.32 1.55 -47.04
CA MET A 201 22.58 1.43 -46.34
C MET A 201 23.25 0.10 -46.64
N THR A 202 24.57 0.11 -46.67
CA THR A 202 25.38 -1.11 -46.84
C THR A 202 25.31 -1.99 -45.59
N ALA A 203 25.60 -3.28 -45.73
CA ALA A 203 25.63 -4.22 -44.60
C ALA A 203 26.59 -3.74 -43.47
N ASN A 204 27.71 -3.13 -43.83
CA ASN A 204 28.66 -2.56 -42.85
C ASN A 204 28.06 -1.37 -42.07
N GLN A 205 27.27 -0.52 -42.73
CA GLN A 205 26.60 0.60 -42.07
C GLN A 205 25.51 0.09 -41.11
N ALA A 206 24.77 -0.95 -41.49
CA ALA A 206 23.80 -1.61 -40.62
C ALA A 206 24.47 -2.22 -39.37
N LEU A 207 25.58 -2.94 -39.55
CA LEU A 207 26.35 -3.52 -38.44
C LEU A 207 26.95 -2.44 -37.52
N GLN A 208 27.42 -1.31 -38.07
CA GLN A 208 27.88 -0.18 -37.27
C GLN A 208 26.74 0.45 -36.45
N LEU A 209 25.56 0.65 -37.04
CA LEU A 209 24.41 1.17 -36.30
C LEU A 209 23.98 0.23 -35.18
N LEU A 210 23.95 -1.09 -35.42
CA LEU A 210 23.67 -2.08 -34.38
C LEU A 210 24.72 -2.06 -33.26
N HIS A 211 26.00 -1.95 -33.60
CA HIS A 211 27.07 -1.86 -32.61
C HIS A 211 26.96 -0.59 -31.75
N LEU A 212 26.71 0.56 -32.38
CA LEU A 212 26.51 1.83 -31.67
C LEU A 212 25.26 1.78 -30.79
N HIS A 213 24.17 1.18 -31.28
CA HIS A 213 22.95 0.98 -30.51
C HIS A 213 23.20 0.11 -29.27
N ASN A 214 23.84 -1.06 -29.42
CA ASN A 214 24.19 -1.93 -28.29
C ASN A 214 25.04 -1.22 -27.24
N ARG A 215 25.98 -0.36 -27.68
CA ARG A 215 26.79 0.45 -26.77
C ARG A 215 25.94 1.48 -26.01
N THR A 216 24.99 2.12 -26.67
CA THR A 216 24.08 3.07 -26.01
C THR A 216 23.12 2.39 -25.03
N VAL A 217 22.58 1.23 -25.38
CA VAL A 217 21.70 0.44 -24.50
C VAL A 217 22.46 -0.01 -23.26
N HIS A 218 23.65 -0.61 -23.41
CA HIS A 218 24.45 -1.03 -22.26
C HIS A 218 24.90 0.13 -21.36
N LEU A 219 25.20 1.31 -21.92
CA LEU A 219 25.54 2.50 -21.13
C LEU A 219 24.33 3.07 -20.37
N GLN A 220 23.11 2.89 -20.89
CA GLN A 220 21.86 3.27 -20.20
C GLN A 220 21.42 2.24 -19.17
N GLU A 221 21.75 0.97 -19.39
CA GLU A 221 21.44 -0.14 -18.47
C GLU A 221 22.35 -0.16 -17.24
N GLU A 222 23.56 0.40 -17.29
CA GLU A 222 24.39 0.57 -16.09
C GLU A 222 23.66 1.47 -15.08
N PRO A 223 23.17 0.91 -13.97
CA PRO A 223 22.37 1.70 -13.06
C PRO A 223 23.28 2.74 -12.39
N PRO A 224 22.94 4.04 -12.41
CA PRO A 224 23.79 5.12 -11.89
C PRO A 224 24.06 5.03 -10.38
N HIS A 225 23.41 4.09 -9.70
CA HIS A 225 23.61 3.77 -8.29
C HIS A 225 24.70 2.70 -8.05
N ILE A 226 25.31 2.06 -9.03
CA ILE A 226 26.47 1.20 -8.73
C ILE A 226 27.70 2.07 -8.41
N LYS A 227 27.83 3.20 -9.10
CA LYS A 227 28.91 4.18 -8.90
C LYS A 227 28.74 4.94 -7.58
N ARG A 228 29.87 5.20 -6.92
CA ARG A 228 29.92 6.01 -5.69
C ARG A 228 29.65 7.47 -6.05
N ARG A 229 28.80 8.14 -5.27
CA ARG A 229 28.49 9.56 -5.50
C ARG A 229 29.63 10.43 -4.98
N ARG A 230 29.86 11.58 -5.62
CA ARG A 230 30.86 12.55 -5.17
C ARG A 230 30.53 13.02 -3.75
N GLY A 231 31.45 12.81 -2.80
CA GLY A 231 31.27 13.18 -1.38
C GLY A 231 30.55 12.14 -0.50
N GLU A 232 30.16 10.99 -1.05
CA GLU A 232 29.53 9.90 -0.28
C GLU A 232 30.59 9.14 0.54
N SER A 233 30.32 8.86 1.82
CA SER A 233 31.20 8.01 2.65
C SER A 233 31.19 6.55 2.15
N SER A 234 32.22 5.79 2.49
CA SER A 234 32.29 4.36 2.10
C SER A 234 31.12 3.57 2.67
N ASP A 235 30.77 3.81 3.94
CA ASP A 235 29.66 3.11 4.62
C ASP A 235 28.29 3.42 4.00
N ALA A 236 28.07 4.69 3.62
CA ALA A 236 26.83 5.08 2.93
C ALA A 236 26.71 4.41 1.57
N HIS A 237 27.83 4.26 0.84
CA HIS A 237 27.86 3.54 -0.44
C HIS A 237 27.59 2.05 -0.26
N SER A 238 28.24 1.40 0.70
CA SER A 238 28.02 -0.02 1.03
C SER A 238 26.58 -0.31 1.46
N TYR A 239 26.03 0.50 2.37
CA TYR A 239 24.64 0.37 2.81
C TYR A 239 23.64 0.53 1.66
N ARG A 240 23.91 1.47 0.75
CA ARG A 240 23.07 1.69 -0.43
C ARG A 240 23.13 0.51 -1.40
N LEU A 241 24.31 -0.09 -1.57
CA LEU A 241 24.48 -1.30 -2.40
C LEU A 241 23.80 -2.52 -1.78
N SER A 242 23.92 -2.73 -0.46
CA SER A 242 23.26 -3.84 0.23
C SER A 242 21.73 -3.69 0.17
N ALA A 243 21.19 -2.51 0.46
CA ALA A 243 19.76 -2.24 0.36
C ALA A 243 19.23 -2.45 -1.08
N MET A 244 20.02 -2.10 -2.10
CA MET A 244 19.69 -2.37 -3.50
C MET A 244 19.68 -3.87 -3.80
N TYR A 245 20.67 -4.61 -3.31
CA TYR A 245 20.76 -6.06 -3.51
C TYR A 245 19.60 -6.79 -2.83
N GLU A 246 19.28 -6.43 -1.60
CA GLU A 246 18.11 -6.95 -0.88
C GLU A 246 16.81 -6.63 -1.62
N ALA A 247 16.64 -5.41 -2.12
CA ALA A 247 15.48 -5.05 -2.93
C ALA A 247 15.43 -5.81 -4.27
N ARG A 248 16.58 -6.22 -4.83
CA ARG A 248 16.63 -7.10 -6.01
C ARG A 248 16.22 -8.52 -5.64
N GLN A 249 16.73 -9.07 -4.54
CA GLN A 249 16.33 -10.39 -4.06
C GLN A 249 14.84 -10.46 -3.72
N ALA A 250 14.30 -9.44 -3.04
CA ALA A 250 12.87 -9.35 -2.74
C ALA A 250 12.03 -9.40 -4.02
N ARG A 251 12.43 -8.64 -5.06
CA ARG A 251 11.76 -8.68 -6.37
C ARG A 251 11.86 -10.03 -7.05
N ALA A 252 13.01 -10.71 -6.96
CA ALA A 252 13.17 -12.04 -7.54
C ALA A 252 12.29 -13.08 -6.83
N ARG A 253 12.15 -13.00 -5.50
CA ARG A 253 11.22 -13.83 -4.72
C ARG A 253 9.77 -13.55 -5.10
N GLU A 254 9.37 -12.29 -5.16
CA GLU A 254 8.03 -11.91 -5.63
C GLU A 254 7.73 -12.42 -7.04
N ALA A 255 8.69 -12.34 -7.96
CA ALA A 255 8.52 -12.85 -9.32
C ALA A 255 8.37 -14.38 -9.35
N PHE A 256 9.14 -15.08 -8.52
CA PHE A 256 9.00 -16.51 -8.30
C PHE A 256 7.62 -16.86 -7.74
N ASP A 257 7.15 -16.14 -6.71
CA ASP A 257 5.84 -16.37 -6.10
C ASP A 257 4.71 -16.16 -7.11
N ILE A 258 4.77 -15.10 -7.93
CA ILE A 258 3.79 -14.85 -8.99
C ILE A 258 3.81 -15.96 -10.04
N ALA A 259 5.01 -16.40 -10.46
CA ALA A 259 5.15 -17.49 -11.41
C ALA A 259 4.59 -18.81 -10.86
N GLU A 260 4.82 -19.11 -9.58
CA GLU A 260 4.28 -20.29 -8.89
C GLU A 260 2.76 -20.23 -8.73
N VAL A 261 2.19 -19.04 -8.45
CA VAL A 261 0.72 -18.86 -8.45
C VAL A 261 0.13 -19.12 -9.83
N ALA A 262 0.69 -18.51 -10.88
CA ALA A 262 0.22 -18.73 -12.25
C ALA A 262 0.39 -20.20 -12.70
N ARG A 263 1.42 -20.88 -12.20
CA ARG A 263 1.68 -22.30 -12.43
C ARG A 263 0.65 -23.20 -11.74
N ASN A 264 0.32 -22.89 -10.48
CA ASN A 264 -0.74 -23.56 -9.73
C ASN A 264 -2.11 -23.39 -10.41
N GLU A 265 -2.41 -22.19 -10.94
CA GLU A 265 -3.65 -21.94 -11.71
C GLU A 265 -3.74 -22.81 -12.97
N ARG A 266 -2.61 -23.12 -13.62
CA ARG A 266 -2.54 -24.06 -14.74
C ARG A 266 -2.58 -25.55 -14.33
N GLY A 267 -2.55 -25.85 -13.03
CA GLY A 267 -2.53 -27.22 -12.51
C GLY A 267 -1.20 -27.96 -12.73
N GLU A 268 -0.10 -27.24 -12.95
CA GLU A 268 1.23 -27.83 -13.13
C GLU A 268 1.88 -28.17 -11.77
N PRO A 269 2.68 -29.25 -11.69
CA PRO A 269 3.32 -29.67 -10.44
C PRO A 269 4.41 -28.68 -9.99
N THR A 270 4.33 -28.18 -8.74
CA THR A 270 5.31 -27.25 -8.16
C THR A 270 6.39 -27.97 -7.36
N LEU A 271 7.47 -27.25 -7.01
CA LEU A 271 8.57 -27.84 -6.20
C LEU A 271 8.09 -28.25 -4.79
N THR A 272 7.10 -27.54 -4.25
CA THR A 272 6.48 -27.77 -2.94
C THR A 272 5.20 -28.62 -3.02
N ASN A 273 4.55 -28.70 -4.18
CA ASN A 273 3.44 -29.61 -4.46
C ASN A 273 3.66 -30.33 -5.79
N PRO A 274 4.49 -31.39 -5.82
CA PRO A 274 4.83 -32.13 -7.04
C PRO A 274 3.65 -32.95 -7.60
N TYR A 275 2.53 -33.02 -6.88
CA TYR A 275 1.33 -33.76 -7.27
C TYR A 275 0.07 -32.95 -6.98
N PRO A 276 -0.21 -31.87 -7.75
CA PRO A 276 -1.49 -31.18 -7.68
C PRO A 276 -2.56 -32.13 -8.20
N ALA A 277 -3.32 -32.73 -7.27
CA ALA A 277 -4.16 -33.90 -7.54
C ALA A 277 -5.28 -33.64 -8.58
N PRO A 278 -5.75 -34.71 -9.24
CA PRO A 278 -6.85 -35.48 -8.66
C PRO A 278 -6.44 -36.85 -8.07
N ASN A 279 -5.19 -37.29 -8.24
CA ASN A 279 -4.64 -38.44 -7.54
C ASN A 279 -3.54 -38.01 -6.56
N PRO A 280 -3.87 -37.68 -5.29
CA PRO A 280 -2.84 -37.63 -4.28
C PRO A 280 -2.23 -39.03 -4.22
N VAL A 281 -0.90 -39.14 -4.33
CA VAL A 281 -0.23 -40.40 -3.98
C VAL A 281 -0.62 -40.67 -2.53
N ARG A 282 -1.55 -41.60 -2.32
CA ARG A 282 -1.79 -42.16 -1.00
C ARG A 282 -0.48 -42.82 -0.63
N LEU A 283 0.27 -42.17 0.26
CA LEU A 283 1.37 -42.84 0.92
C LEU A 283 0.83 -44.18 1.41
N PRO A 284 1.53 -45.29 1.14
CA PRO A 284 1.10 -46.60 1.62
C PRO A 284 0.86 -46.49 3.13
N ALA A 285 -0.16 -47.19 3.62
CA ALA A 285 -0.43 -47.20 5.05
C ALA A 285 0.86 -47.65 5.78
N LEU A 286 1.13 -47.12 6.99
CA LEU A 286 2.43 -47.31 7.65
C LEU A 286 2.81 -48.79 7.84
N ASP A 287 1.81 -49.67 7.87
CA ASP A 287 1.93 -51.12 7.92
C ASP A 287 2.44 -51.77 6.60
N GLN A 288 2.28 -51.09 5.47
CA GLN A 288 2.75 -51.51 4.14
C GLN A 288 4.19 -51.07 3.83
N VAL A 289 4.78 -50.16 4.61
CA VAL A 289 6.19 -49.76 4.47
C VAL A 289 7.07 -50.84 5.09
N THR A 290 7.32 -51.91 4.34
CA THR A 290 8.25 -52.98 4.73
C THR A 290 9.67 -52.63 4.27
N GLY A 291 10.67 -52.76 5.15
CA GLY A 291 12.08 -52.51 4.82
C GLY A 291 12.76 -51.42 5.67
N TRP A 292 12.01 -50.72 6.52
CA TRP A 292 12.63 -50.03 7.65
C TRP A 292 13.10 -51.08 8.64
N SER A 293 14.41 -51.16 8.87
CA SER A 293 14.99 -52.10 9.82
C SER A 293 14.36 -51.86 11.19
N LYS A 294 13.47 -52.75 11.63
CA LYS A 294 13.12 -52.84 13.04
C LYS A 294 14.45 -53.06 13.78
N ALA A 295 14.80 -52.17 14.69
CA ALA A 295 16.00 -52.31 15.50
C ALA A 295 15.97 -53.71 16.13
N ASP A 296 16.96 -54.53 15.77
CA ASP A 296 17.10 -55.86 16.34
C ASP A 296 17.38 -55.70 17.84
N PRO A 297 16.48 -56.15 18.73
CA PRO A 297 16.61 -55.93 20.17
C PRO A 297 17.83 -56.65 20.77
N THR A 298 18.45 -57.57 20.02
CA THR A 298 19.64 -58.31 20.44
C THR A 298 20.95 -57.65 20.01
N LYS A 299 20.90 -56.63 19.13
CA LYS A 299 22.09 -55.91 18.67
C LYS A 299 22.46 -54.81 19.66
N THR A 300 23.60 -54.94 20.32
CA THR A 300 24.19 -53.88 21.14
C THR A 300 24.53 -52.67 20.26
N PRO A 301 24.06 -51.45 20.58
CA PRO A 301 24.47 -50.24 19.89
C PRO A 301 25.98 -50.08 19.97
N HIS A 302 26.63 -49.69 18.87
CA HIS A 302 28.09 -49.59 18.84
C HIS A 302 28.63 -48.38 19.61
N ASP A 303 27.77 -47.42 19.98
CA ASP A 303 28.15 -46.20 20.69
C ASP A 303 26.96 -45.68 21.54
N PRO A 304 27.11 -45.51 22.87
CA PRO A 304 26.02 -45.07 23.75
C PRO A 304 25.66 -43.58 23.60
N ASP A 305 26.54 -42.75 23.02
CA ASP A 305 26.37 -41.29 22.99
C ASP A 305 25.89 -40.73 21.63
N VAL A 306 25.71 -41.60 20.62
CA VAL A 306 25.29 -41.20 19.27
C VAL A 306 23.92 -41.81 18.92
N ALA A 307 22.89 -40.96 18.81
CA ALA A 307 21.57 -41.40 18.37
C ALA A 307 21.59 -41.82 16.89
N LEU A 308 21.39 -43.11 16.62
CA LEU A 308 21.16 -43.63 15.27
C LEU A 308 19.71 -43.33 14.84
N PHE A 309 19.55 -42.57 13.75
CA PHE A 309 18.27 -42.45 13.07
C PHE A 309 17.94 -43.81 12.42
N GLY A 310 16.92 -44.49 12.98
CA GLY A 310 16.55 -45.88 12.69
C GLY A 310 16.58 -46.82 13.90
N GLY A 311 16.87 -46.31 15.11
CA GLY A 311 16.94 -47.09 16.35
C GLY A 311 16.34 -46.40 17.57
N TRP A 312 15.08 -45.95 17.50
CA TRP A 312 14.37 -45.38 18.66
C TRP A 312 13.55 -46.44 19.41
N ARG A 313 13.58 -46.37 20.75
CA ARG A 313 12.82 -47.26 21.65
C ARG A 313 11.41 -46.71 21.87
N LEU A 314 10.43 -47.41 21.33
CA LEU A 314 8.99 -47.17 21.52
C LEU A 314 8.46 -47.52 22.94
N LYS A 315 9.30 -47.52 23.98
CA LYS A 315 8.86 -47.79 25.37
C LYS A 315 8.43 -46.52 26.13
N ASP A 316 8.61 -45.35 25.53
CA ASP A 316 8.24 -44.06 26.14
C ASP A 316 6.87 -43.54 25.66
N TRP A 317 6.14 -44.31 24.84
CA TRP A 317 4.75 -44.02 24.48
C TRP A 317 3.82 -45.01 25.18
N THR A 318 3.44 -44.67 26.41
CA THR A 318 2.24 -45.22 27.04
C THR A 318 1.06 -44.29 26.77
N ALA A 319 -0.12 -44.90 26.60
CA ALA A 319 -1.35 -44.35 26.05
C ALA A 319 -1.96 -43.18 26.85
#